data_AF-A0A0L8IH12-F1
#
_entry.id   AF-A0A0L8IH12-F1
#
_cell.length_a   1.000
_cell.length_b   1.000
_cell.length_c   1.000
_cell.angle_alpha   90.00
_cell.angle_beta   90.00
_cell.angle_gamma   90.00
#
_symmetry.space_group_name_H-M   'P 1'
#
loop_
_entity.id
_entity.type
_entity.pdbx_description
1 polymer ?
#
loop_
_entity_poly.entity_id
_entity_poly.type
_entity_poly.pdbx_seq_one_letter_code
_entity_poly.pdbx_strand_id
1 'polypeptide(L)'
;HRPIYPIGLAFVGGVCRPRSRCGVSMGAAWGRYVAIAHEIGHILGMPHDANTPCKSYPSVDRGLMGGKGTDFSNCSVERFEKK
;
A
#
# COMPACT_ATOMS: atom_id res chain seq x y z
N HIS A 1 25.38 4.99 -5.63
CA HIS A 1 24.07 4.32 -5.50
C HIS A 1 23.42 4.73 -4.19
N ARG A 2 22.24 5.36 -4.23
CA ARG A 2 21.44 5.60 -3.02
C ARG A 2 20.74 4.28 -2.65
N PRO A 3 20.91 3.76 -1.43
CA PRO A 3 20.13 2.61 -0.99
C PRO A 3 18.65 2.97 -1.07
N ILE A 4 17.84 2.13 -1.70
CA ILE A 4 16.38 2.26 -1.67
C ILE A 4 15.94 1.80 -0.29
N TYR A 5 15.97 2.71 0.68
CA TYR A 5 15.32 2.46 1.95
C TYR A 5 13.80 2.45 1.70
N PRO A 6 13.06 1.44 2.18
CA PRO A 6 11.60 1.49 2.14
C PRO A 6 11.14 2.74 2.89
N ILE A 7 10.26 3.52 2.26
CA ILE A 7 9.71 4.77 2.82
C ILE A 7 8.58 4.51 3.83
N GLY A 8 8.27 3.25 4.11
CA GLY A 8 7.33 2.80 5.13
C GLY A 8 7.32 1.28 5.30
N LEU A 9 6.58 0.81 6.31
CA LEU A 9 6.34 -0.60 6.62
C LEU A 9 5.04 -0.76 7.40
N ALA A 10 4.19 -1.71 7.00
CA ALA A 10 2.97 -2.07 7.73
C ALA A 10 2.59 -3.55 7.58
N PHE A 11 1.75 -4.04 8.49
CA PHE A 11 1.17 -5.37 8.39
C PHE A 11 -0.01 -5.39 7.40
N VAL A 12 -0.11 -6.42 6.58
CA VAL A 12 -1.22 -6.59 5.65
C VAL A 12 -2.47 -7.13 6.37
N GLY A 13 -3.58 -6.39 6.30
CA GLY A 13 -4.89 -6.79 6.85
C GLY A 13 -4.96 -6.77 8.38
N GLY A 14 -4.20 -5.88 9.00
CA GLY A 14 -4.03 -5.79 10.43
C GLY A 14 -5.05 -4.91 11.16
N VAL A 15 -5.90 -4.14 10.47
CA VAL A 15 -6.72 -3.05 11.07
C VAL A 15 -7.48 -3.45 12.34
N CYS A 16 -8.11 -4.63 12.37
CA CYS A 16 -8.85 -5.12 13.54
C CYS A 16 -8.00 -5.93 14.53
N ARG A 17 -6.75 -6.27 14.20
CA ARG A 17 -5.88 -7.16 14.99
C ARG A 17 -5.02 -6.34 15.97
N PRO A 18 -5.21 -6.48 17.29
CA PRO A 18 -4.54 -5.61 18.29
C PRO A 18 -3.02 -5.49 18.15
N ARG A 19 -2.35 -6.59 17.78
CA ARG A 19 -0.87 -6.65 17.69
C ARG A 19 -0.30 -6.26 16.33
N SER A 20 -1.14 -6.04 15.33
CA SER A 20 -0.69 -5.80 13.95
C SER A 20 -1.45 -4.67 13.25
N ARG A 21 -2.17 -3.81 13.98
CA ARG A 21 -2.91 -2.66 13.43
C ARG A 21 -2.03 -1.41 13.23
N CYS A 22 -0.73 -1.61 13.05
CA CYS A 22 0.27 -0.55 13.06
C CYS A 22 1.05 -0.51 11.74
N GLY A 23 1.48 0.69 11.37
CA GLY A 23 2.40 0.94 10.26
C GLY A 23 3.25 2.15 10.57
N VAL A 24 4.44 2.21 9.97
CA VAL A 24 5.38 3.33 10.12
C VAL A 24 5.74 3.85 8.74
N SER A 25 5.82 5.17 8.60
CA SER A 25 6.27 5.81 7.36
C SER A 25 7.40 6.77 7.68
N MET A 26 8.40 6.85 6.79
CA MET A 26 9.51 7.76 6.95
C MET A 26 9.01 9.22 6.84
N GLY A 27 9.00 9.91 7.98
CA GLY A 27 8.64 11.32 8.06
C GLY A 27 9.74 12.20 7.48
N ALA A 28 9.65 12.53 6.19
CA ALA A 28 10.49 13.55 5.60
C ALA A 28 9.75 14.28 4.47
N ALA A 29 9.58 15.59 4.68
CA ALA A 29 8.97 16.59 3.81
C ALA A 29 7.46 16.45 3.51
N TRP A 30 6.82 17.62 3.37
CA TRP A 30 5.46 17.77 2.87
C TRP A 30 5.39 17.19 1.45
N GLY A 31 4.48 16.24 1.19
CA GLY A 31 4.35 15.56 -0.10
C GLY A 31 4.47 14.03 -0.07
N ARG A 32 4.87 13.43 1.05
CA ARG A 32 4.94 11.96 1.20
C ARG A 32 3.69 11.32 1.81
N TYR A 33 2.52 11.96 1.70
CA TYR A 33 1.22 11.38 2.07
C TYR A 33 0.96 10.06 1.34
N VAL A 34 1.53 9.89 0.14
CA VAL A 34 1.52 8.65 -0.64
C VAL A 34 2.06 7.46 0.17
N ALA A 35 3.14 7.64 0.94
CA ALA A 35 3.69 6.58 1.78
C ALA A 35 2.74 6.24 2.94
N ILE A 36 2.17 7.25 3.59
CA ILE A 36 1.20 7.05 4.67
C ILE A 36 -0.05 6.32 4.14
N ALA A 37 -0.59 6.76 3.01
CA ALA A 37 -1.73 6.13 2.36
C ALA A 37 -1.44 4.69 1.91
N HIS A 38 -0.22 4.44 1.40
CA HIS A 38 0.24 3.10 1.04
C HIS A 38 0.27 2.16 2.26
N GLU A 39 0.86 2.60 3.37
CA GLU A 39 0.90 1.80 4.60
C GLU A 39 -0.50 1.59 5.20
N ILE A 40 -1.40 2.58 5.11
CA ILE A 40 -2.81 2.41 5.47
C ILE A 40 -3.47 1.37 4.56
N GLY A 41 -3.22 1.40 3.25
CA GLY A 41 -3.70 0.39 2.30
C GLY A 41 -3.30 -1.03 2.72
N HIS A 42 -2.04 -1.22 3.14
CA HIS A 42 -1.61 -2.49 3.74
C HIS A 42 -2.41 -2.86 4.98
N ILE A 43 -2.57 -1.96 5.95
CA ILE A 43 -3.34 -2.22 7.18
C ILE A 43 -4.78 -2.64 6.85
N LEU A 44 -5.39 -2.02 5.82
CA LEU A 44 -6.71 -2.35 5.29
C LEU A 44 -6.76 -3.65 4.49
N GLY A 45 -5.62 -4.22 4.12
CA GLY A 45 -5.52 -5.53 3.49
C GLY A 45 -5.16 -5.55 2.02
N MET A 46 -4.80 -4.40 1.45
CA MET A 46 -4.41 -4.28 0.06
C MET A 46 -2.97 -4.80 -0.11
N PRO A 47 -2.72 -5.79 -1.00
CA PRO A 47 -1.37 -6.19 -1.36
C PRO A 47 -0.76 -5.17 -2.34
N HIS A 48 0.54 -5.27 -2.62
CA HIS A 48 1.11 -4.53 -3.76
C HIS A 48 0.44 -4.92 -5.07
N ASP A 49 0.31 -3.96 -5.99
CA ASP A 49 -0.26 -4.22 -7.34
C ASP A 49 0.58 -5.23 -8.14
N ALA A 50 1.88 -5.32 -7.85
CA ALA A 50 2.79 -6.26 -8.48
C ALA A 50 2.69 -7.70 -7.91
N ASN A 51 1.98 -7.89 -6.80
CA ASN A 51 1.89 -9.17 -6.12
C ASN A 51 0.62 -9.93 -6.51
N THR A 52 0.65 -11.25 -6.40
CA THR A 52 -0.56 -12.06 -6.56
C THR A 52 -1.58 -11.68 -5.47
N PRO A 53 -2.86 -11.51 -5.83
CA PRO A 53 -3.47 -11.72 -7.15
C PRO A 53 -3.71 -10.43 -7.94
N CYS A 54 -3.12 -9.30 -7.55
CA CYS A 54 -3.19 -8.05 -8.32
C CYS A 54 -2.27 -8.04 -9.55
N LYS A 55 -1.27 -8.91 -9.60
CA LYS A 55 -0.36 -9.07 -10.74
C LYS A 55 -1.06 -9.36 -12.08
N SER A 56 -2.29 -9.92 -12.05
CA SER A 56 -3.08 -10.18 -13.26
C SER A 56 -3.80 -8.94 -13.82
N TYR A 57 -3.82 -7.83 -13.10
CA TYR A 57 -4.45 -6.58 -13.56
C TYR A 57 -3.51 -5.87 -14.54
N PRO A 58 -4.04 -5.10 -15.51
CA PRO A 58 -3.24 -4.35 -16.46
C PRO A 58 -2.23 -3.43 -15.76
N SER A 59 -1.01 -3.32 -16.28
CA SER A 59 0.02 -2.47 -15.65
C SER A 59 -0.31 -0.98 -15.61
N VAL A 60 -1.28 -0.55 -16.43
CA VAL A 60 -1.83 0.82 -16.44
C VAL A 60 -2.73 1.11 -15.24
N ASP A 61 -3.25 0.07 -14.57
CA ASP A 61 -4.10 0.16 -13.37
C ASP A 61 -3.26 0.21 -12.08
N ARG A 62 -1.95 0.48 -12.14
CA ARG A 62 -1.12 0.56 -10.92
C ARG A 62 -1.39 1.88 -10.19
N GLY A 63 -1.85 1.78 -8.95
CA GLY A 63 -2.12 2.89 -8.05
C GLY A 63 -1.09 2.98 -6.93
N LEU A 64 -1.53 3.51 -5.79
CA LEU A 64 -0.71 3.71 -4.58
C LEU A 64 0.04 2.45 -4.18
N MET A 65 -0.60 1.28 -4.26
CA MET A 65 0.00 -0.02 -3.91
C MET A 65 1.04 -0.53 -4.92
N GLY A 66 1.13 0.09 -6.09
CA GLY A 66 2.15 -0.14 -7.11
C GLY A 66 3.23 0.94 -7.16
N GLY A 67 3.21 1.91 -6.22
CA GLY A 67 4.12 3.05 -6.19
C GLY A 67 3.91 4.05 -7.33
N LYS A 68 2.69 4.11 -7.89
CA LYS A 68 2.31 5.02 -8.99
C LYS A 68 1.02 5.77 -8.67
N GLY A 69 0.89 6.98 -9.19
CA GLY A 69 -0.33 7.77 -9.04
C GLY A 69 -0.64 8.21 -7.60
N THR A 70 -1.86 8.70 -7.40
CA THR A 70 -2.37 9.20 -6.11
C THR A 70 -3.59 8.43 -5.61
N ASP A 71 -4.13 7.51 -6.42
CA ASP A 71 -5.35 6.74 -6.14
C ASP A 71 -5.07 5.24 -6.02
N PHE A 72 -6.03 4.47 -5.50
CA PHE A 72 -5.95 3.01 -5.43
C PHE A 72 -6.29 2.37 -6.79
N SER A 73 -5.59 1.26 -7.12
CA SER A 73 -5.91 0.42 -8.29
C SER A 73 -7.26 -0.25 -8.15
N ASN A 74 -7.85 -0.70 -9.27
CA ASN A 74 -9.08 -1.52 -9.20
C ASN A 74 -8.86 -2.78 -8.36
N CYS A 75 -7.68 -3.41 -8.45
CA CYS A 75 -7.39 -4.56 -7.58
C CYS A 75 -7.39 -4.19 -6.09
N SER A 76 -6.78 -3.06 -5.73
CA SER A 76 -6.73 -2.60 -4.33
C SER A 76 -8.14 -2.32 -3.78
N VAL A 77 -8.99 -1.66 -4.57
CA VAL A 77 -10.40 -1.42 -4.22
C VAL A 77 -11.13 -2.75 -4.01
N GLU A 78 -11.02 -3.68 -4.96
CA GLU A 78 -11.63 -5.00 -4.82
C GLU A 78 -11.12 -5.75 -3.57
N ARG A 79 -9.86 -5.56 -3.18
CA ARG A 79 -9.30 -6.24 -1.99
C ARG A 79 -9.74 -5.64 -0.69
N PHE A 80 -10.02 -4.35 -0.69
CA PHE A 80 -10.64 -3.70 0.45
C PHE A 80 -12.09 -4.15 0.61
N GLU A 81 -12.87 -4.19 -0.48
CA GLU A 81 -14.30 -4.54 -0.44
C GLU A 81 -14.58 -6.01 -0.15
N LYS A 82 -13.65 -6.92 -0.45
CA LYS A 82 -13.79 -8.37 -0.18
C LYS A 82 -13.48 -8.78 1.27
N LYS A 83 -13.23 -7.84 2.18
CA LYS A 83 -12.85 -8.12 3.58
C LYS A 83 -13.92 -7.86 4.60
#